data_AF-A0AAP1RHX6-F1
#
_entry.id   AF-A0AAP1RHX6-F1
#
_cell.length_a   1.000
_cell.length_b   1.000
_cell.length_c   1.000
_cell.angle_alpha   90.00
_cell.angle_beta   90.00
_cell.angle_gamma   90.00
#
_symmetry.space_group_name_H-M   'P 1'
#
loop_
_entity.id
_entity.type
_entity.pdbx_description
1 polymer ?
#
loop_
_entity_poly.entity_id
_entity_poly.type
_entity_poly.pdbx_seq_one_letter_code
_entity_poly.pdbx_strand_id
1 'polypeptide(L)'
;MKTLILKDIVQNSSSNNQGEVLFNYLDNAFVNGESLILEVGSDLPMSSSFLNTSIGCFLDRYGIVSFKKTVKFKGSKNQFSRLSHYIKTYSEIYLA
;
A
#
# COMPACT_ATOMS: atom_id res chain seq x y z
N MET A 1 -0.99 14.50 -8.99
CA MET A 1 -0.77 13.30 -8.17
C MET A 1 -0.14 13.74 -6.86
N LYS A 2 -0.83 13.56 -5.73
CA LYS A 2 -0.34 13.97 -4.41
C LYS A 2 0.66 12.93 -3.89
N THR A 3 1.70 13.38 -3.18
CA THR A 3 2.60 12.47 -2.45
C THR A 3 2.08 12.27 -1.03
N LEU A 4 1.94 11.01 -0.63
CA LEU A 4 1.59 10.55 0.70
C LEU A 4 2.84 9.95 1.33
N ILE A 5 3.41 10.62 2.33
CA ILE A 5 4.61 10.15 3.02
C ILE A 5 4.16 9.20 4.13
N LEU A 6 4.52 7.91 4.04
CA LEU A 6 3.98 6.87 4.92
C LEU A 6 4.27 7.16 6.40
N LYS A 7 5.50 7.56 6.73
CA LYS A 7 5.91 7.87 8.11
C LYS A 7 5.16 9.05 8.74
N ASP A 8 4.51 9.89 7.93
CA ASP A 8 3.78 11.07 8.41
C ASP A 8 2.31 10.73 8.72
N ILE A 9 1.82 9.59 8.23
CA ILE A 9 0.41 9.17 8.40
C ILE A 9 0.22 7.98 9.34
N VAL A 10 1.26 7.18 9.56
CA VAL A 10 1.19 6.05 10.50
C VAL A 10 2.22 6.21 11.62
N GLN A 11 1.82 5.79 12.83
CA GLN A 11 2.71 5.78 14.00
C GLN A 11 3.75 4.65 13.91
N ASN A 12 3.40 3.55 13.25
CA ASN A 12 4.25 2.39 13.02
C ASN A 12 3.74 1.61 11.79
N SER A 13 4.53 0.66 11.32
CA SER A 13 4.16 -0.24 10.21
C SER A 13 4.10 -1.71 10.64
N SER A 14 3.77 -1.94 11.92
CA SER A 14 3.78 -3.26 12.57
C SER A 14 2.42 -3.73 13.09
N SER A 15 1.36 -2.94 12.91
CA SER A 15 0.02 -3.24 13.47
C SER A 15 -1.11 -3.11 12.45
N ASN A 16 -2.19 -3.85 12.68
CA ASN A 16 -3.39 -3.82 11.84
C ASN A 16 -4.05 -2.44 11.82
N ASN A 17 -4.20 -1.81 12.98
CA ASN A 17 -4.84 -0.49 13.08
C ASN A 17 -4.10 0.57 12.24
N GLN A 18 -2.77 0.50 12.15
CA GLN A 18 -2.01 1.40 11.29
C GLN A 18 -2.11 1.01 9.81
N GLY A 19 -2.29 -0.27 9.51
CA GLY A 19 -2.60 -0.73 8.15
C GLY A 19 -3.94 -0.19 7.66
N GLU A 20 -4.97 -0.18 8.52
CA GLU A 20 -6.28 0.42 8.22
C GLU A 20 -6.18 1.93 7.95
N VAL A 21 -5.31 2.65 8.65
CA VAL A 21 -5.05 4.07 8.36
C VAL A 21 -4.55 4.24 6.93
N LEU A 22 -3.55 3.46 6.51
CA LEU A 22 -3.06 3.51 5.13
C LEU A 22 -4.17 3.10 4.15
N PHE A 23 -4.92 2.02 4.43
CA PHE A 23 -6.05 1.59 3.59
C PHE A 23 -7.02 2.74 3.34
N ASN A 24 -7.43 3.47 4.38
CA ASN A 24 -8.38 4.58 4.25
C ASN A 24 -7.87 5.69 3.32
N TYR A 25 -6.56 5.99 3.32
CA TYR A 25 -6.00 6.94 2.35
C TYR A 25 -6.05 6.41 0.92
N LEU A 26 -5.76 5.11 0.72
CA LEU A 26 -5.82 4.49 -0.61
C LEU A 26 -7.26 4.41 -1.12
N ASP A 27 -8.19 4.01 -0.27
CA ASP A 27 -9.63 3.89 -0.53
C ASP A 27 -10.21 5.23 -0.96
N ASN A 28 -9.95 6.29 -0.19
CA ASN A 28 -10.39 7.64 -0.53
C ASN A 28 -9.84 8.11 -1.89
N ALA A 29 -8.55 7.85 -2.16
CA ALA A 29 -7.98 8.22 -3.45
C ALA A 29 -8.65 7.48 -4.61
N PHE A 30 -8.94 6.18 -4.46
CA PHE A 30 -9.65 5.41 -5.47
C PHE A 30 -11.08 5.90 -5.69
N VAL A 31 -11.86 6.09 -4.61
CA VAL A 31 -13.26 6.53 -4.66
C VAL A 31 -13.39 7.91 -5.32
N ASN A 32 -12.43 8.80 -5.08
CA ASN A 32 -12.41 10.14 -5.68
C ASN A 32 -11.81 10.18 -7.10
N GLY A 33 -11.42 9.03 -7.68
CA GLY A 33 -10.78 8.97 -8.99
C GLY A 33 -9.38 9.60 -9.02
N GLU A 34 -8.75 9.75 -7.87
CA GLU A 34 -7.44 10.34 -7.71
C GLU A 34 -6.33 9.29 -7.83
N SER A 35 -5.12 9.78 -8.08
CA SER A 35 -3.90 8.98 -7.99
C SER A 35 -2.93 9.62 -6.99
N LEU A 36 -2.22 8.76 -6.27
CA LEU A 36 -1.23 9.17 -5.28
C LEU A 36 0.11 8.45 -5.46
N ILE A 37 1.16 9.09 -4.95
CA ILE A 37 2.47 8.50 -4.76
C ILE A 37 2.61 8.14 -3.29
N LEU A 38 2.71 6.86 -2.95
CA LEU A 38 3.06 6.42 -1.60
C LEU A 38 4.59 6.44 -1.46
N GLU A 39 5.10 7.36 -0.66
CA GLU A 39 6.52 7.47 -0.34
C GLU A 39 6.85 6.65 0.92
N VAL A 40 7.71 5.64 0.76
CA VAL A 40 8.12 4.71 1.83
C VAL A 40 9.60 4.92 2.13
N GLY A 41 9.90 5.29 3.38
CA GLY A 41 11.26 5.46 3.90
C GLY A 41 12.06 4.16 3.82
N SER A 42 13.36 4.26 3.54
CA SER A 42 14.26 3.10 3.45
C SER A 42 14.39 2.33 4.77
N ASP A 43 14.19 3.03 5.88
CA ASP A 43 14.32 2.61 7.27
C ASP A 43 13.04 2.02 7.85
N LEU A 44 11.93 1.99 7.11
CA LEU A 44 10.63 1.58 7.63
C LEU A 44 10.34 0.09 7.34
N PRO A 45 10.43 -0.81 8.34
CA PRO A 45 10.08 -2.22 8.15
C PRO A 45 8.56 -2.42 8.24
N MET A 46 7.94 -2.85 7.14
CA MET A 46 6.52 -3.19 7.12
C MET A 46 6.29 -4.66 7.45
N SER A 47 5.46 -4.94 8.45
CA SER A 47 5.00 -6.29 8.80
C SER A 47 3.94 -6.81 7.84
N SER A 48 3.77 -8.13 7.77
CA SER A 48 2.69 -8.74 6.98
C SER A 48 1.31 -8.31 7.46
N SER A 49 1.07 -8.21 8.77
CA SER A 49 -0.22 -7.80 9.33
C SER A 49 -0.61 -6.38 8.90
N PHE A 50 0.35 -5.45 8.93
CA PHE A 50 0.19 -4.10 8.40
C PHE A 50 -0.09 -4.10 6.89
N LEU A 51 0.66 -4.88 6.11
CA LEU A 51 0.48 -4.95 4.65
C LEU A 51 -0.86 -5.56 4.25
N ASN A 52 -1.28 -6.62 4.95
CA ASN A 52 -2.54 -7.33 4.69
C ASN A 52 -3.74 -6.41 4.94
N THR A 53 -3.73 -5.65 6.03
CA THR A 53 -4.81 -4.71 6.39
C THR A 53 -4.75 -3.38 5.64
N SER A 54 -3.67 -3.11 4.90
CA SER A 54 -3.52 -1.93 4.04
C SER A 54 -3.68 -2.27 2.57
N ILE A 55 -2.57 -2.65 1.93
CA ILE A 55 -2.49 -2.96 0.51
C ILE A 55 -3.28 -4.24 0.20
N GLY A 56 -3.22 -5.26 1.07
CA GLY A 56 -3.99 -6.50 0.91
C GLY A 56 -5.49 -6.24 0.78
N CYS A 57 -6.07 -5.55 1.76
CA CYS A 57 -7.49 -5.16 1.73
C CYS A 57 -7.86 -4.33 0.50
N PHE A 58 -6.98 -3.42 0.04
CA PHE A 58 -7.23 -2.71 -1.22
C PHE A 58 -7.26 -3.66 -2.42
N LEU A 59 -6.29 -4.58 -2.50
CA LEU A 59 -6.21 -5.56 -3.57
C LEU A 59 -7.43 -6.49 -3.58
N ASP A 60 -7.92 -6.92 -2.41
CA ASP A 60 -9.14 -7.71 -2.29
C ASP A 60 -10.37 -6.96 -2.80
N ARG A 61 -10.48 -5.69 -2.42
CA ARG A 61 -11.69 -4.90 -2.68
C ARG A 61 -11.77 -4.41 -4.12
N TYR A 62 -10.64 -4.03 -4.72
CA TYR A 62 -10.61 -3.33 -6.00
C TYR A 62 -9.75 -3.99 -7.07
N GLY A 63 -8.95 -4.99 -6.69
CA GLY A 63 -8.07 -5.71 -7.61
C GLY A 63 -6.79 -4.96 -7.98
N ILE A 64 -5.85 -5.72 -8.53
CA ILE A 64 -4.51 -5.23 -8.90
C ILE A 64 -4.53 -4.16 -10.01
N VAL A 65 -5.50 -4.24 -10.93
CA VAL A 65 -5.63 -3.26 -12.04
C VAL A 65 -5.95 -1.88 -11.49
N SER A 66 -6.90 -1.80 -10.56
CA SER A 66 -7.27 -0.56 -9.87
C SER A 66 -6.12 -0.04 -9.03
N PHE A 67 -5.46 -0.91 -8.27
CA PHE A 67 -4.31 -0.54 -7.44
C PHE A 67 -3.20 0.13 -8.26
N LYS A 68 -2.84 -0.45 -9.42
CA LYS A 68 -1.80 0.11 -10.31
C LYS A 68 -2.18 1.47 -10.92
N LYS A 69 -3.48 1.76 -11.06
CA LYS A 69 -3.98 3.07 -11.55
C LYS A 69 -3.98 4.12 -10.44
N THR A 70 -4.34 3.74 -9.22
CA THR A 70 -4.46 4.64 -8.07
C THR A 70 -3.12 4.93 -7.39
N VAL A 71 -2.26 3.92 -7.24
CA VAL A 71 -1.07 4.01 -6.38
C VAL A 71 0.21 3.85 -7.20
N LYS A 72 1.14 4.78 -7.02
CA LYS A 72 2.55 4.66 -7.43
C LYS A 72 3.44 4.65 -6.20
N PHE A 73 4.56 3.94 -6.23
CA PHE A 73 5.50 3.89 -5.11
C PHE A 73 6.71 4.77 -5.37
N LYS A 74 7.15 5.45 -4.31
CA LYS A 74 8.45 6.14 -4.24
C LYS A 74 9.19 5.64 -3.01
N GLY A 75 10.45 5.26 -3.17
CA GLY A 75 11.25 4.72 -2.07
C GLY A 75 12.57 4.16 -2.58
N SER A 76 13.32 3.50 -1.69
CA SER A 76 14.55 2.81 -2.07
C SER A 76 14.26 1.58 -2.93
N LYS A 77 15.27 1.12 -3.69
CA LYS A 77 15.17 -0.13 -4.47
C LYS A 77 14.74 -1.33 -3.62
N ASN A 78 15.23 -1.41 -2.39
CA ASN A 78 14.88 -2.49 -1.47
C ASN A 78 13.41 -2.44 -1.06
N GLN A 79 12.89 -1.26 -0.74
CA GLN A 79 11.47 -1.09 -0.40
C GLN A 79 10.58 -1.39 -1.59
N PHE A 80 10.95 -0.89 -2.76
CA PHE A 80 10.24 -1.20 -4.00
C PHE A 80 10.21 -2.71 -4.28
N SER A 81 11.35 -3.40 -4.12
CA SER A 81 11.45 -4.85 -4.31
C SER A 81 10.55 -5.61 -3.34
N ARG A 82 10.58 -5.27 -2.04
CA ARG A 82 9.72 -5.89 -1.02
C ARG A 82 8.24 -5.72 -1.30
N LEU A 83 7.81 -4.49 -1.62
CA LEU A 83 6.41 -4.20 -1.93
C LEU A 83 5.96 -4.87 -3.23
N SER A 84 6.81 -4.85 -4.26
CA SER A 84 6.53 -5.51 -5.53
C SER A 84 6.40 -7.03 -5.34
N HIS A 85 7.26 -7.62 -4.51
CA HIS A 85 7.19 -9.04 -4.17
C HIS A 85 5.88 -9.36 -3.45
N TYR A 86 5.54 -8.60 -2.40
CA TYR A 86 4.27 -8.76 -1.67
C TYR A 86 3.06 -8.70 -2.63
N ILE A 87 2.96 -7.65 -3.44
CA ILE A 87 1.83 -7.46 -4.38
C ILE A 87 1.77 -8.58 -5.41
N LYS A 88 2.91 -8.99 -5.96
CA LYS A 88 2.97 -10.06 -6.97
C LYS A 88 2.52 -11.38 -6.36
N THR A 89 3.09 -11.77 -5.22
CA THR A 89 2.70 -12.98 -4.49
C THR A 89 1.21 -12.96 -4.13
N TYR A 90 0.70 -11.82 -3.68
CA TYR A 90 -0.73 -11.64 -3.42
C TYR A 90 -1.58 -11.95 -4.67
N SER A 91 -1.23 -11.33 -5.79
CA SER A 91 -1.97 -11.47 -7.05
C SER A 91 -1.85 -12.84 -7.72
N GLU A 92 -0.81 -13.62 -7.40
CA GLU A 92 -0.59 -14.95 -7.97
C GLU A 92 -1.29 -16.05 -7.15
N ILE A 93 -1.45 -15.85 -5.84
CA ILE A 93 -2.08 -16.82 -4.94
C ILE A 93 -3.60 -16.60 -4.83
N TYR A 94 -4.04 -15.35 -4.91
CA TYR A 94 -5.43 -14.97 -4.77
C TYR A 94 -6.05 -14.63 -6.14
N LEU A 95 -6.75 -15.61 -6.73
CA LEU A 95 -7.64 -15.41 -7.88
C LEU A 95 -9.07 -15.28 -7.34
N ALA A 96 -9.56 -14.04 -7.30
CA ALA A 96 -10.98 -13.74 -7.05
C ALA A 96 -11.84 -14.03 -8.29
#